data_AF-A0A4Y9MR70-F1
#
_entry.id   AF-A0A4Y9MR70-F1
#
_cell.length_a   1.000
_cell.length_b   1.000
_cell.length_c   1.000
_cell.angle_alpha   90.00
_cell.angle_beta   90.00
_cell.angle_gamma   90.00
#
_symmetry.space_group_name_H-M   'P 1'
#
loop_
_entity.id
_entity.type
_entity.pdbx_description
1 polymer ?
#
loop_
_entity_poly.entity_id
_entity_poly.type
_entity_poly.pdbx_seq_one_letter_code
_entity_poly.pdbx_strand_id
1 'polypeptide(L)'
;MRRAALALAAVLGVTSCGLGVQPGPEPVDIPRPSTAESGPPGALDGPRVTVWFVRGSRLEPVERPTDRPGIDAALDALVVGPTRAEVVDGLRTALSPQSLMPDRPASGHPVVTVEVAREFTEVAGGNQLLATAQVVFTVTGFPGVETVRITADGSPVEVPTDDGLTAEPVGRDDYASVAAPERSPTPTAPSTGADAPTGNPAMPTGNPSMPTGNPSMPTGTRSPAAPSTPGRRRPLRAAGRRTPDGMSQDRKAGRVPGDPVLG
;
A
#
# COMPACT_ATOMS: atom_id res chain seq x y z
N MET A 1 35.41 47.46 65.49
CA MET A 1 34.74 46.17 65.24
C MET A 1 34.42 45.87 63.76
N ARG A 2 34.93 46.63 62.77
CA ARG A 2 34.69 46.36 61.33
C ARG A 2 35.87 45.71 60.57
N ARG A 3 37.02 45.53 61.22
CA ARG A 3 38.21 44.91 60.62
C ARG A 3 38.36 43.41 60.90
N ALA A 4 37.55 42.86 61.81
CA ALA A 4 37.55 41.43 62.12
C ALA A 4 36.69 40.59 61.16
N ALA A 5 35.83 41.23 60.36
CA ALA A 5 34.92 40.54 59.45
C ALA A 5 35.54 40.20 58.07
N LEU A 6 36.70 40.78 57.72
CA LEU A 6 37.35 40.54 56.43
C LEU A 6 38.45 39.46 56.45
N ALA A 7 38.81 38.94 57.63
CA ALA A 7 39.78 37.85 57.73
C ALA A 7 39.15 36.45 57.68
N LEU A 8 37.82 36.34 57.81
CA LEU A 8 37.12 35.05 57.79
C LEU A 8 36.71 34.57 56.38
N ALA A 9 36.91 35.40 55.36
CA ALA A 9 36.57 35.06 53.96
C ALA A 9 37.76 34.52 53.14
N ALA A 10 38.94 34.34 53.75
CA ALA A 10 40.17 33.89 53.09
C ALA A 10 40.71 32.55 53.64
N VAL A 11 39.85 31.72 54.22
CA VAL A 11 40.15 30.32 54.57
C VAL A 11 39.24 29.39 53.76
N LEU A 12 39.11 29.68 52.47
CA LEU A 12 38.82 28.65 51.45
C LEU A 12 40.13 27.89 51.19
N GLY A 13 40.53 27.06 52.15
CA GLY A 13 41.62 26.10 51.98
C GLY A 13 41.11 24.88 51.22
N VAL A 14 41.16 24.95 49.90
CA VAL A 14 40.87 23.87 48.96
C VAL A 14 41.57 22.58 49.38
N THR A 15 40.81 21.59 49.86
CA THR A 15 41.26 20.21 49.94
C THR A 15 41.22 19.61 48.54
N SER A 16 42.23 19.92 47.71
CA SER A 16 42.43 19.25 46.43
C SER A 16 42.90 17.83 46.71
N CYS A 17 42.01 16.86 46.54
CA CYS A 17 42.42 15.47 46.41
C CYS A 17 43.15 15.35 45.07
N GLY A 18 44.48 15.28 45.12
CA GLY A 18 45.31 15.03 43.95
C GLY A 18 45.09 13.58 43.50
N LEU A 19 44.31 13.40 42.44
CA LEU A 19 44.23 12.12 41.75
C LEU A 19 45.55 11.92 40.99
N GLY A 20 46.35 10.95 41.45
CA GLY A 20 47.61 10.59 40.82
C GLY A 20 47.40 10.17 39.37
N VAL A 21 48.26 10.64 38.49
CA VAL A 21 48.33 10.21 37.09
C VAL A 21 48.65 8.72 37.02
N GLN A 22 47.81 7.97 36.32
CA GLN A 22 48.03 6.55 36.05
C GLN A 22 49.35 6.37 35.26
N PRO A 23 50.30 5.51 35.70
CA PRO A 23 51.62 5.37 35.09
C PRO A 23 51.65 4.61 33.76
N GLY A 24 50.49 4.22 33.22
CA GLY A 24 50.38 3.63 31.89
C GLY A 24 48.92 3.38 31.50
N PRO A 25 48.60 3.36 30.20
CA PRO A 25 47.25 3.02 29.74
C PRO A 25 46.95 1.54 30.03
N GLU A 26 45.94 1.29 30.87
CA GLU A 26 45.32 -0.03 31.02
C GLU A 26 44.59 -0.36 29.70
N PRO A 27 44.90 -1.49 29.03
CA PRO A 27 44.15 -1.91 27.85
C PRO A 27 42.71 -2.26 28.25
N VAL A 28 41.76 -1.41 27.88
CA VAL A 28 40.34 -1.79 27.92
C VAL A 28 40.11 -2.72 26.73
N ASP A 29 39.74 -3.98 27.02
CA ASP A 29 39.26 -4.89 25.99
C ASP A 29 37.82 -4.48 25.62
N ILE A 30 37.73 -3.53 24.69
CA ILE A 30 36.47 -3.14 24.08
C ILE A 30 36.17 -4.25 23.08
N PRO A 31 35.09 -5.04 23.24
CA PRO A 31 34.71 -6.00 22.23
C PRO A 31 34.65 -5.25 20.91
N ARG A 32 35.44 -5.73 19.94
CA ARG A 32 35.54 -5.16 18.59
C ARG A 32 34.11 -4.84 18.16
N PRO A 33 33.75 -3.59 17.77
CA PRO A 33 32.44 -3.38 17.19
C PRO A 33 32.40 -4.34 16.01
N SER A 34 31.58 -5.37 16.12
CA SER A 34 31.23 -6.19 14.98
C SER A 34 30.84 -5.16 13.93
N THR A 35 31.54 -5.17 12.80
CA THR A 35 31.02 -4.58 11.58
C THR A 35 29.55 -4.94 11.57
N ALA A 36 28.67 -3.96 11.69
CA ALA A 36 27.25 -4.21 11.61
C ALA A 36 27.06 -4.84 10.24
N GLU A 37 26.94 -6.17 10.24
CA GLU A 37 26.38 -6.88 9.12
C GLU A 37 25.07 -6.15 8.87
N SER A 38 24.95 -5.57 7.68
CA SER A 38 23.69 -4.98 7.24
C SER A 38 22.72 -6.14 7.03
N GLY A 39 22.26 -6.72 8.15
CA GLY A 39 21.02 -7.45 8.21
C GLY A 39 19.89 -6.48 7.83
N PRO A 40 18.77 -7.01 7.31
CA PRO A 40 17.62 -6.19 6.97
C PRO A 40 17.30 -5.25 8.14
N PRO A 41 16.95 -3.97 7.89
CA PRO A 41 16.77 -2.98 8.93
C PRO A 41 15.94 -3.59 10.05
N GLY A 42 16.58 -3.76 11.21
CA GLY A 42 15.94 -4.36 12.37
C GLY A 42 14.61 -3.67 12.57
N ALA A 43 13.53 -4.43 12.35
CA ALA A 43 12.21 -3.98 12.69
C ALA A 43 12.30 -3.51 14.14
N LEU A 44 11.90 -2.26 14.41
CA LEU A 44 11.49 -1.90 15.76
C LEU A 44 10.50 -3.01 16.18
N ASP A 45 10.93 -3.90 17.10
CA ASP A 45 10.25 -5.14 17.54
C ASP A 45 9.00 -4.81 18.39
N GLY A 46 8.23 -3.83 17.95
CA GLY A 46 6.94 -3.46 18.51
C GLY A 46 5.80 -4.03 17.67
N PRO A 47 4.57 -4.04 18.22
CA PRO A 47 3.39 -4.38 17.45
C PRO A 47 3.25 -3.46 16.22
N ARG A 48 2.71 -4.02 15.14
CA ARG A 48 2.55 -3.31 13.87
C ARG A 48 1.16 -3.55 13.30
N VAL A 49 0.70 -2.59 12.51
CA VAL A 49 -0.47 -2.71 11.65
C VAL A 49 -0.07 -2.45 10.22
N THR A 50 -0.73 -3.12 9.28
CA THR A 50 -0.53 -2.90 7.85
C THR A 50 -1.61 -1.95 7.34
N VAL A 51 -1.19 -0.87 6.67
CA VAL A 51 -2.07 0.06 5.95
C VAL A 51 -1.73 0.01 4.47
N TRP A 52 -2.71 0.29 3.61
CA TRP A 52 -2.52 0.24 2.17
C TRP A 52 -2.56 1.65 1.56
N PHE A 53 -1.50 2.02 0.86
CA PHE A 53 -1.38 3.29 0.14
C PHE A 53 -1.32 3.08 -1.37
N VAL A 54 -1.51 4.14 -2.14
CA VAL A 54 -1.50 4.07 -3.60
C VAL A 54 -0.11 4.33 -4.14
N ARG A 55 0.40 3.43 -4.99
CA ARG A 55 1.57 3.65 -5.86
C ARG A 55 1.13 3.55 -7.32
N GLY A 56 1.22 4.64 -8.07
CA GLY A 56 0.75 4.69 -9.45
C GLY A 56 -0.78 4.50 -9.54
N SER A 57 -1.24 3.30 -9.86
CA SER A 57 -2.65 2.90 -9.91
C SER A 57 -2.95 1.64 -9.10
N ARG A 58 -2.04 1.22 -8.23
CA ARG A 58 -2.16 0.02 -7.40
C ARG A 58 -1.98 0.35 -5.93
N LEU A 59 -2.43 -0.56 -5.08
CA LEU A 59 -2.21 -0.51 -3.65
C LEU A 59 -0.87 -1.16 -3.29
N GLU A 60 -0.24 -0.63 -2.25
CA GLU A 60 1.00 -1.12 -1.66
C GLU A 60 0.87 -1.16 -0.14
N PRO A 61 1.20 -2.28 0.52
CA PRO A 61 1.15 -2.40 1.97
C PRO A 61 2.34 -1.69 2.61
N VAL A 62 2.07 -0.96 3.68
CA VAL A 62 3.05 -0.27 4.52
C VAL A 62 2.80 -0.63 5.98
N GLU A 63 3.86 -1.03 6.68
CA GLU A 63 3.78 -1.30 8.11
C GLU A 63 3.89 -0.01 8.93
N ARG A 64 3.02 0.10 9.93
CA ARG A 64 3.00 1.20 10.89
C ARG A 64 3.23 0.64 12.29
N PRO A 65 4.19 1.17 13.07
CA PRO A 65 4.34 0.80 14.46
C PRO A 65 3.12 1.27 15.26
N THR A 66 2.69 0.46 16.23
CA THR A 66 1.60 0.80 17.14
C THR A 66 1.79 0.11 18.50
N ASP A 67 1.39 0.77 19.58
CA ASP A 67 1.41 0.16 20.91
C ASP A 67 0.30 -0.89 21.08
N ARG A 68 -0.81 -0.72 20.35
CA ARG A 68 -1.99 -1.60 20.40
C ARG A 68 -2.48 -1.88 18.97
N PRO A 69 -2.14 -3.05 18.39
CA PRO A 69 -2.60 -3.41 17.06
C PRO A 69 -4.11 -3.69 17.08
N GLY A 70 -4.82 -3.17 16.09
CA GLY A 70 -6.27 -3.28 15.96
C GLY A 70 -6.76 -2.50 14.75
N ILE A 71 -8.03 -2.74 14.36
CA ILE A 71 -8.65 -2.10 13.20
C ILE A 71 -8.67 -0.58 13.37
N ASP A 72 -9.01 -0.08 14.57
CA ASP A 72 -8.98 1.35 14.88
C ASP A 72 -7.59 1.96 14.62
N ALA A 73 -6.53 1.36 15.15
CA ALA A 73 -5.16 1.85 14.97
C ALA A 73 -4.71 1.82 13.49
N ALA A 74 -5.17 0.84 12.71
CA ALA A 74 -4.87 0.77 11.28
C ALA A 74 -5.63 1.84 10.49
N LEU A 75 -6.91 2.09 10.79
CA LEU A 75 -7.70 3.14 10.16
C LEU A 75 -7.19 4.54 10.52
N ASP A 76 -6.81 4.77 11.78
CA ASP A 76 -6.16 6.00 12.22
C ASP A 76 -4.87 6.26 11.44
N ALA A 77 -4.02 5.23 11.33
CA ALA A 77 -2.76 5.34 10.59
C ALA A 77 -2.97 5.52 9.08
N LEU A 78 -4.07 4.99 8.54
CA LEU A 78 -4.46 5.17 7.14
C LEU A 78 -4.92 6.61 6.87
N VAL A 79 -5.71 7.21 7.78
CA VAL A 79 -6.15 8.61 7.72
C VAL A 79 -4.99 9.58 7.85
N VAL A 80 -4.00 9.28 8.71
CA VAL A 80 -2.76 10.05 8.81
C VAL A 80 -2.02 10.13 7.45
N GLY A 81 -2.13 9.08 6.65
CA GLY A 81 -1.59 9.05 5.29
C GLY A 81 -0.11 8.66 5.21
N PRO A 82 0.49 8.77 4.01
CA PRO A 82 1.90 8.48 3.79
C PRO A 82 2.80 9.57 4.41
N THR A 83 3.97 9.16 4.89
CA THR A 83 4.99 10.09 5.40
C THR A 83 5.62 10.88 4.27
N ARG A 84 6.33 11.97 4.60
CA ARG A 84 7.03 12.77 3.59
C ARG A 84 8.04 11.97 2.78
N ALA A 85 8.76 11.03 3.41
CA ALA A 85 9.71 10.17 2.71
C ALA A 85 8.98 9.22 1.73
N GLU A 86 7.89 8.61 2.19
CA GLU A 86 7.05 7.73 1.37
C GLU A 86 6.42 8.46 0.17
N VAL A 87 6.01 9.72 0.35
CA VAL A 87 5.52 10.57 -0.74
C VAL A 87 6.60 10.85 -1.78
N VAL A 88 7.84 11.10 -1.33
CA VAL A 88 8.99 11.24 -2.23
C VAL A 88 9.26 9.92 -2.98
N ASP A 89 9.03 8.77 -2.33
CA ASP A 89 9.11 7.43 -2.92
C ASP A 89 7.85 7.05 -3.74
N GLY A 90 6.98 8.01 -4.03
CA GLY A 90 5.84 7.87 -4.94
C GLY A 90 4.57 7.27 -4.34
N LEU A 91 4.50 7.10 -3.01
CA LEU A 91 3.25 6.74 -2.33
C LEU A 91 2.33 7.95 -2.20
N ARG A 92 1.03 7.72 -2.35
CA ARG A 92 -0.01 8.72 -2.10
C ARG A 92 -1.21 8.08 -1.40
N THR A 93 -2.11 8.91 -0.90
CA THR A 93 -3.43 8.46 -0.44
C THR A 93 -4.50 8.95 -1.42
N ALA A 94 -5.52 8.13 -1.66
CA ALA A 94 -6.74 8.53 -2.35
C ALA A 94 -7.82 8.99 -1.35
N LEU A 95 -7.63 8.72 -0.06
CA LEU A 95 -8.51 9.19 1.01
C LEU A 95 -8.33 10.68 1.26
N SER A 96 -9.44 11.42 1.18
CA SER A 96 -9.53 12.78 1.71
C SER A 96 -9.40 12.77 3.23
N PRO A 97 -8.92 13.87 3.85
CA PRO A 97 -8.90 14.01 5.31
C PRO A 97 -10.30 13.81 5.89
N GLN A 98 -10.49 12.78 6.72
CA GLN A 98 -11.79 12.39 7.27
C GLN A 98 -11.62 11.44 8.46
N SER A 99 -12.70 11.17 9.17
CA SER A 99 -12.76 10.11 10.18
C SER A 99 -13.26 8.80 9.57
N LEU A 100 -12.67 7.68 10.00
CA LEU A 100 -13.12 6.33 9.68
C LEU A 100 -13.37 5.61 11.00
N MET A 101 -14.62 5.28 11.31
CA MET A 101 -14.97 4.64 12.58
C MET A 101 -15.43 3.20 12.32
N PRO A 102 -14.64 2.18 12.70
CA PRO A 102 -15.08 0.81 12.60
C PRO A 102 -16.11 0.53 13.70
N ASP A 103 -17.25 -0.04 13.32
CA ASP A 103 -18.13 -0.68 14.30
C ASP A 103 -17.44 -1.92 14.84
N ARG A 104 -17.66 -2.18 16.13
CA ARG A 104 -17.14 -3.38 16.76
C ARG A 104 -17.85 -4.58 16.13
N PRO A 105 -17.16 -5.47 15.41
CA PRO A 105 -17.82 -6.62 14.82
C PRO A 105 -18.45 -7.43 15.97
N ALA A 106 -19.70 -7.85 15.78
CA ALA A 106 -20.25 -8.87 16.65
C ALA A 106 -19.35 -10.10 16.56
N SER A 107 -19.04 -10.73 17.69
CA SER A 107 -18.09 -11.84 17.76
C SER A 107 -18.44 -12.93 16.74
N GLY A 108 -17.52 -13.24 15.82
CA GLY A 108 -17.71 -14.27 14.80
C GLY A 108 -18.33 -13.82 13.48
N HIS A 109 -18.57 -12.53 13.27
CA HIS A 109 -19.02 -12.01 11.98
C HIS A 109 -17.84 -11.64 11.07
N PRO A 110 -17.83 -12.10 9.80
CA PRO A 110 -16.77 -11.78 8.84
C PRO A 110 -16.89 -10.38 8.25
N VAL A 111 -17.85 -9.57 8.72
CA VAL A 111 -18.16 -8.25 8.19
C VAL A 111 -17.83 -7.18 9.24
N VAL A 112 -17.03 -6.19 8.86
CA VAL A 112 -16.81 -4.98 9.65
C VAL A 112 -17.53 -3.82 8.98
N THR A 113 -18.40 -3.13 9.71
CA THR A 113 -18.99 -1.88 9.22
C THR A 113 -18.03 -0.74 9.53
N VAL A 114 -17.79 0.15 8.57
CA VAL A 114 -16.98 1.35 8.74
C VAL A 114 -17.83 2.56 8.40
N GLU A 115 -18.05 3.40 9.41
CA GLU A 115 -18.70 4.68 9.26
C GLU A 115 -17.71 5.70 8.70
N VAL A 116 -18.11 6.36 7.62
CA VAL A 116 -17.33 7.37 6.91
C VAL A 116 -18.06 8.70 6.90
N ALA A 117 -17.31 9.78 6.75
CA ALA A 117 -17.89 11.10 6.57
C ALA A 117 -18.48 11.24 5.14
N ARG A 118 -19.44 12.15 4.94
CA ARG A 118 -20.13 12.30 3.63
C ARG A 118 -19.18 12.63 2.49
N GLU A 119 -18.09 13.32 2.78
CA GLU A 119 -17.03 13.70 1.85
C GLU A 119 -16.38 12.48 1.18
N PHE A 120 -16.45 11.30 1.79
CA PHE A 120 -16.01 10.03 1.19
C PHE A 120 -16.77 9.72 -0.10
N THR A 121 -18.06 10.06 -0.14
CA THR A 121 -18.96 9.81 -1.27
C THR A 121 -18.88 10.88 -2.36
N GLU A 122 -18.33 12.05 -2.01
CA GLU A 122 -18.19 13.18 -2.93
C GLU A 122 -16.94 13.06 -3.82
N VAL A 123 -16.05 12.11 -3.50
CA VAL A 123 -14.92 11.76 -4.37
C VAL A 123 -15.45 11.06 -5.62
N ALA A 124 -15.15 11.59 -6.81
CA ALA A 124 -15.66 11.04 -8.07
C ALA A 124 -14.71 10.01 -8.72
N GLY A 125 -15.29 8.96 -9.30
CA GLY A 125 -14.64 8.06 -10.27
C GLY A 125 -13.50 7.22 -9.68
N GLY A 126 -12.41 7.05 -10.44
CA GLY A 126 -11.30 6.15 -10.07
C GLY A 126 -10.57 6.50 -8.77
N ASN A 127 -10.66 7.75 -8.28
CA ASN A 127 -10.09 8.10 -6.98
C ASN A 127 -10.93 7.53 -5.83
N GLN A 128 -12.26 7.42 -6.00
CA GLN A 128 -13.14 6.81 -5.01
C GLN A 128 -12.92 5.30 -4.93
N LEU A 129 -12.75 4.61 -6.07
CA LEU A 129 -12.40 3.19 -6.09
C LEU A 129 -11.11 2.91 -5.32
N LEU A 130 -10.06 3.71 -5.54
CA LEU A 130 -8.81 3.59 -4.79
C LEU A 130 -9.01 3.87 -3.29
N ALA A 131 -9.79 4.89 -2.94
CA ALA A 131 -10.07 5.23 -1.54
C ALA A 131 -10.80 4.08 -0.81
N THR A 132 -11.84 3.51 -1.42
CA THR A 132 -12.55 2.35 -0.86
C THR A 132 -11.64 1.13 -0.79
N ALA A 133 -10.86 0.85 -1.83
CA ALA A 133 -9.92 -0.25 -1.83
C ALA A 133 -8.87 -0.13 -0.71
N GLN A 134 -8.36 1.08 -0.43
CA GLN A 134 -7.44 1.31 0.69
C GLN A 134 -8.05 0.92 2.04
N VAL A 135 -9.31 1.30 2.29
CA VAL A 135 -10.03 0.92 3.52
C VAL A 135 -10.24 -0.59 3.58
N VAL A 136 -10.77 -1.18 2.51
CA VAL A 136 -11.07 -2.61 2.42
C VAL A 136 -9.82 -3.45 2.64
N PHE A 137 -8.72 -3.19 1.95
CA PHE A 137 -7.47 -3.96 2.09
C PHE A 137 -6.87 -3.83 3.49
N THR A 138 -7.00 -2.67 4.11
CA THR A 138 -6.51 -2.41 5.48
C THR A 138 -7.33 -3.19 6.50
N VAL A 139 -8.66 -3.12 6.42
CA VAL A 139 -9.58 -3.75 7.39
C VAL A 139 -9.62 -5.28 7.22
N THR A 140 -9.64 -5.79 5.99
CA THR A 140 -9.59 -7.24 5.70
C THR A 140 -8.18 -7.83 5.89
N GLY A 141 -7.19 -7.02 6.29
CA GLY A 141 -5.89 -7.52 6.75
C GLY A 141 -5.95 -8.16 8.13
N PHE A 142 -7.05 -7.97 8.87
CA PHE A 142 -7.22 -8.52 10.20
C PHE A 142 -7.84 -9.93 10.16
N PRO A 143 -7.34 -10.88 10.98
CA PRO A 143 -7.89 -12.23 11.03
C PRO A 143 -9.38 -12.25 11.35
N GLY A 144 -10.15 -13.03 10.58
CA GLY A 144 -11.59 -13.18 10.74
C GLY A 144 -12.44 -12.08 10.11
N VAL A 145 -11.83 -11.13 9.38
CA VAL A 145 -12.53 -10.09 8.62
C VAL A 145 -12.39 -10.38 7.12
N GLU A 146 -13.50 -10.64 6.45
CA GLU A 146 -13.53 -10.98 5.02
C GLU A 146 -14.06 -9.82 4.17
N THR A 147 -15.06 -9.08 4.69
CA THR A 147 -15.72 -8.01 3.97
C THR A 147 -15.94 -6.78 4.84
N VAL A 148 -16.13 -5.65 4.18
CA VAL A 148 -16.35 -4.35 4.82
C VAL A 148 -17.64 -3.75 4.29
N ARG A 149 -18.51 -3.29 5.17
CA ARG A 149 -19.69 -2.49 4.82
C ARG A 149 -19.38 -1.03 5.08
N ILE A 150 -19.57 -0.15 4.09
CA ILE A 150 -19.37 1.29 4.26
C ILE A 150 -20.72 1.94 4.56
N THR A 151 -20.76 2.77 5.61
CA THR A 151 -21.96 3.53 6.01
C THR A 151 -21.64 5.00 6.19
N ALA A 152 -22.65 5.85 6.00
CA ALA A 152 -22.60 7.27 6.35
C ALA A 152 -23.94 7.68 6.97
N ASP A 153 -23.87 8.36 8.10
CA ASP A 153 -25.00 8.64 8.98
C ASP A 153 -25.83 7.37 9.28
N GLY A 154 -25.13 6.24 9.49
CA GLY A 154 -25.74 4.93 9.78
C GLY A 154 -26.48 4.26 8.61
N SER A 155 -26.42 4.82 7.40
CA SER A 155 -27.03 4.24 6.19
C SER A 155 -25.97 3.64 5.27
N PRO A 156 -26.21 2.47 4.64
CA PRO A 156 -25.31 1.90 3.64
C PRO A 156 -25.03 2.87 2.49
N VAL A 157 -23.77 3.01 2.14
CA VAL A 157 -23.30 3.86 1.05
C VAL A 157 -22.95 3.01 -0.16
N GLU A 158 -23.33 3.48 -1.34
CA GLU A 158 -22.94 2.87 -2.60
C GLU A 158 -21.48 3.21 -2.94
N VAL A 159 -20.65 2.18 -3.11
CA VAL A 159 -19.21 2.32 -3.41
C VAL A 159 -18.86 1.68 -4.76
N PRO A 160 -17.87 2.22 -5.48
CA PRO A 160 -17.38 1.62 -6.72
C PRO A 160 -16.49 0.40 -6.48
N THR A 161 -16.72 -0.66 -7.22
CA THR A 161 -15.92 -1.88 -7.34
C THR A 161 -15.49 -2.09 -8.80
N ASP A 162 -14.74 -3.15 -9.05
CA ASP A 162 -14.36 -3.55 -10.42
C ASP A 162 -15.58 -3.97 -11.28
N ASP A 163 -16.66 -4.42 -10.66
CA ASP A 163 -17.88 -4.91 -11.33
C ASP A 163 -19.02 -3.87 -11.39
N GLY A 164 -18.86 -2.71 -10.74
CA GLY A 164 -19.86 -1.64 -10.76
C GLY A 164 -20.02 -0.94 -9.42
N LEU A 165 -21.18 -0.35 -9.18
CA LEU A 165 -21.51 0.30 -7.92
C LEU A 165 -22.31 -0.68 -7.03
N THR A 166 -22.04 -0.73 -5.73
CA THR A 166 -22.76 -1.61 -4.77
C THR A 166 -22.84 -0.99 -3.38
N ALA A 167 -23.93 -1.27 -2.66
CA ALA A 167 -24.09 -0.94 -1.23
C ALA A 167 -23.94 -2.17 -0.30
N GLU A 168 -23.64 -3.34 -0.87
CA GLU A 168 -23.37 -4.57 -0.12
C GLU A 168 -21.94 -4.59 0.46
N PRO A 169 -21.63 -5.49 1.42
CA PRO A 169 -20.27 -5.63 1.94
C PRO A 169 -19.33 -6.08 0.84
N VAL A 170 -18.15 -5.46 0.79
CA VAL A 170 -17.13 -5.68 -0.24
C VAL A 170 -15.85 -6.24 0.37
N GLY A 171 -15.21 -7.15 -0.34
CA GLY A 171 -13.93 -7.78 0.01
C GLY A 171 -12.80 -7.37 -0.93
N ARG A 172 -11.63 -8.00 -0.79
CA ARG A 172 -10.45 -7.68 -1.62
C ARG A 172 -10.63 -8.04 -3.09
N ASP A 173 -11.40 -9.08 -3.38
CA ASP A 173 -11.62 -9.57 -4.74
C ASP A 173 -12.40 -8.57 -5.60
N ASP A 174 -13.25 -7.74 -4.97
CA ASP A 174 -13.99 -6.64 -5.63
C ASP A 174 -13.08 -5.51 -6.14
N TYR A 175 -11.79 -5.53 -5.79
CA TYR A 175 -10.78 -4.52 -6.13
C TYR A 175 -9.48 -5.14 -6.67
N ALA A 176 -9.56 -6.33 -7.29
CA ALA A 176 -8.43 -7.04 -7.85
C ALA A 176 -7.64 -6.20 -8.88
N SER A 177 -8.30 -5.28 -9.59
CA SER A 177 -7.67 -4.40 -10.58
C SER A 177 -6.58 -3.49 -9.99
N VAL A 178 -6.75 -3.09 -8.74
CA VAL A 178 -5.84 -2.20 -8.01
C VAL A 178 -4.99 -2.92 -6.97
N ALA A 179 -5.14 -4.23 -6.80
CA ALA A 179 -4.33 -5.01 -5.86
C ALA A 179 -2.82 -4.89 -6.17
N ALA A 180 -2.00 -5.05 -5.13
CA ALA A 180 -0.56 -5.19 -5.31
C ALA A 180 -0.27 -6.36 -6.26
N PRO A 181 0.70 -6.22 -7.19
CA PRO A 181 1.10 -7.35 -7.99
C PRO A 181 1.63 -8.43 -7.04
N GLU A 182 1.18 -9.68 -7.22
CA GLU A 182 1.81 -10.79 -6.51
C GLU A 182 3.30 -10.73 -6.80
N ARG A 183 4.11 -10.50 -5.77
CA ARG A 183 5.55 -10.67 -5.93
C ARG A 183 5.71 -12.14 -6.22
N SER A 184 5.97 -12.50 -7.48
CA SER A 184 6.44 -13.83 -7.82
C SER A 184 7.59 -14.12 -6.86
N PRO A 185 7.53 -15.20 -6.06
CA PRO A 185 8.66 -15.54 -5.20
C PRO A 185 9.86 -15.63 -6.15
N THR A 186 10.88 -14.82 -5.89
CA THR A 186 12.18 -15.00 -6.54
C THR A 186 12.49 -16.48 -6.41
N PRO A 187 12.71 -17.24 -7.50
CA PRO A 187 12.99 -18.66 -7.38
C PRO A 187 14.19 -18.79 -6.45
N THR A 188 13.95 -19.30 -5.24
CA THR A 188 14.99 -19.71 -4.32
C THR A 188 15.93 -20.57 -5.14
N ALA A 189 17.19 -20.15 -5.23
CA ALA A 189 18.23 -20.91 -5.91
C ALA A 189 18.10 -22.40 -5.51
N PRO A 190 18.23 -23.34 -6.45
CA PRO A 190 18.03 -24.75 -6.14
C PRO A 190 18.95 -25.13 -5.00
N SER A 191 18.36 -25.52 -3.87
CA SER A 191 19.05 -26.26 -2.82
C SER A 191 19.68 -27.45 -3.51
N THR A 192 20.98 -27.36 -3.79
CA THR A 192 21.77 -28.48 -4.27
C THR A 192 21.82 -29.45 -3.09
N GLY A 193 20.83 -30.33 -3.05
CA GLY A 193 20.87 -31.53 -2.23
C GLY A 193 22.17 -32.22 -2.56
N ALA A 194 23.06 -32.27 -1.58
CA ALA A 194 24.17 -33.18 -1.58
C ALA A 194 23.61 -34.60 -1.42
N ASP A 195 23.01 -35.13 -2.50
CA ASP A 195 22.75 -36.56 -2.64
C ASP A 195 24.10 -37.22 -2.97
N ALA A 196 24.71 -37.77 -1.92
CA ALA A 196 25.82 -38.70 -2.04
C ALA A 196 25.34 -39.95 -2.82
N PRO A 197 26.01 -40.37 -3.91
CA PRO A 197 25.60 -41.57 -4.61
C PRO A 197 26.03 -42.81 -3.82
N THR A 198 25.07 -43.45 -3.17
CA THR A 198 25.21 -44.86 -2.77
C THR A 198 24.89 -45.73 -3.98
N GLY A 199 25.92 -46.37 -4.51
CA GLY A 199 25.90 -47.69 -5.16
C GLY A 199 25.01 -47.89 -6.38
N ASN A 200 25.63 -48.20 -7.53
CA ASN A 200 25.17 -49.35 -8.32
C ASN A 200 26.30 -49.95 -9.17
N PRO A 201 26.43 -51.29 -9.23
CA PRO A 201 27.38 -51.99 -10.09
C PRO A 201 26.82 -52.26 -11.49
N ALA A 202 27.72 -52.15 -12.48
CA ALA A 202 27.80 -52.86 -13.78
C ALA A 202 26.62 -52.84 -14.80
N MET A 203 27.00 -52.58 -16.07
CA MET A 203 26.21 -52.75 -17.31
C MET A 203 25.85 -54.22 -17.61
N PRO A 204 24.93 -54.50 -18.58
CA PRO A 204 25.39 -54.71 -19.96
C PRO A 204 24.48 -54.17 -21.10
N THR A 205 25.17 -53.70 -22.13
CA THR A 205 24.94 -53.80 -23.59
C THR A 205 23.51 -53.98 -24.15
N GLY A 206 23.03 -52.96 -24.89
CA GLY A 206 21.92 -53.05 -25.84
C GLY A 206 22.08 -52.02 -26.96
N ASN A 207 22.38 -52.51 -28.17
CA ASN A 207 22.66 -51.73 -29.39
C ASN A 207 21.36 -51.25 -30.07
N PRO A 208 21.21 -49.99 -30.51
CA PRO A 208 20.09 -49.60 -31.37
C PRO A 208 20.45 -49.74 -32.85
N SER A 209 19.80 -50.70 -33.52
CA SER A 209 19.81 -50.87 -34.97
C SER A 209 19.08 -49.71 -35.67
N MET A 210 19.78 -49.02 -36.58
CA MET A 210 19.15 -48.19 -37.62
C MET A 210 18.60 -49.06 -38.75
N PRO A 211 17.54 -48.61 -39.44
CA PRO A 211 17.44 -48.86 -40.87
C PRO A 211 17.29 -47.57 -41.69
N THR A 212 18.14 -47.52 -42.71
CA THR A 212 18.19 -46.63 -43.86
C THR A 212 16.90 -46.71 -44.69
N GLY A 213 16.35 -45.55 -45.09
CA GLY A 213 15.25 -45.44 -46.05
C GLY A 213 15.26 -44.10 -46.78
N ASN A 214 15.54 -44.14 -48.08
CA ASN A 214 15.85 -43.03 -49.01
C ASN A 214 14.63 -42.15 -49.36
N PRO A 215 14.81 -40.94 -49.95
CA PRO A 215 13.75 -39.97 -50.19
C PRO A 215 13.04 -40.21 -51.53
N SER A 216 11.79 -39.73 -51.64
CA SER A 216 11.07 -39.65 -52.91
C SER A 216 10.25 -38.37 -52.96
N MET A 217 10.73 -37.39 -53.74
CA MET A 217 9.88 -36.37 -54.39
C MET A 217 9.35 -36.94 -55.71
N PRO A 218 8.19 -36.47 -56.20
CA PRO A 218 8.25 -35.63 -57.39
C PRO A 218 7.24 -34.46 -57.45
N THR A 219 7.77 -33.32 -57.89
CA THR A 219 7.39 -32.48 -59.04
C THR A 219 5.92 -32.08 -59.33
N GLY A 220 5.70 -30.77 -59.35
CA GLY A 220 4.77 -30.04 -60.26
C GLY A 220 3.47 -29.58 -59.60
N THR A 221 3.07 -28.30 -59.62
CA THR A 221 2.89 -27.47 -60.81
C THR A 221 2.65 -25.98 -60.45
N ARG A 222 3.31 -25.10 -61.24
CA ARG A 222 2.87 -23.82 -61.84
C ARG A 222 2.27 -22.65 -61.02
N SER A 223 2.97 -21.51 -61.19
CA SER A 223 2.50 -20.12 -61.36
C SER A 223 1.98 -19.30 -60.17
N PRO A 224 2.63 -18.15 -59.91
CA PRO A 224 1.95 -16.94 -59.48
C PRO A 224 2.05 -15.84 -60.55
N ALA A 225 0.90 -15.35 -61.03
CA ALA A 225 0.79 -14.08 -61.73
C ALA A 225 0.65 -12.96 -60.69
N ALA A 226 1.43 -11.90 -60.90
CA ALA A 226 1.49 -10.67 -60.11
C ALA A 226 0.29 -9.72 -60.42
N PRO A 227 0.35 -8.42 -60.10
CA PRO A 227 0.25 -7.82 -58.78
C PRO A 227 -0.92 -6.81 -58.72
N SER A 228 -1.35 -6.38 -57.53
CA SER A 228 -2.15 -5.16 -57.38
C SER A 228 -1.81 -4.43 -56.09
N THR A 229 -1.33 -3.20 -56.27
CA THR A 229 -1.02 -2.15 -55.29
C THR A 229 -1.62 -0.86 -55.88
N PRO A 230 -1.77 0.27 -55.18
CA PRO A 230 -2.32 0.56 -53.86
C PRO A 230 -3.55 1.52 -53.95
N GLY A 231 -4.51 1.41 -53.04
CA GLY A 231 -5.65 2.34 -52.93
C GLY A 231 -5.50 3.32 -51.77
N ARG A 232 -5.04 4.54 -52.05
CA ARG A 232 -4.93 5.67 -51.12
C ARG A 232 -6.29 6.37 -50.86
N ARG A 233 -6.46 6.80 -49.60
CA ARG A 233 -7.08 8.06 -49.11
C ARG A 233 -8.60 8.26 -49.27
N ARG A 234 -9.24 8.59 -48.14
CA ARG A 234 -10.06 9.80 -47.99
C ARG A 234 -10.35 10.14 -46.51
N PRO A 235 -10.03 11.36 -46.04
CA PRO A 235 -10.68 11.96 -44.87
C PRO A 235 -11.90 12.79 -45.32
N LEU A 236 -13.05 12.63 -44.64
CA LEU A 236 -14.15 13.59 -44.65
C LEU A 236 -14.17 14.26 -43.26
N ARG A 237 -13.83 15.54 -43.12
CA ARG A 237 -14.56 16.79 -43.43
C ARG A 237 -15.45 17.25 -42.27
N ALA A 238 -15.14 18.47 -41.83
CA ALA A 238 -15.73 19.25 -40.76
C ALA A 238 -17.21 19.63 -40.97
N ALA A 239 -17.89 19.96 -39.87
CA ALA A 239 -18.55 21.26 -39.57
C ALA A 239 -19.83 21.07 -38.73
N GLY A 240 -20.02 21.91 -37.70
CA GLY A 240 -21.33 22.05 -37.06
C GLY A 240 -21.34 22.74 -35.69
N ARG A 241 -21.05 24.05 -35.64
CA ARG A 241 -21.47 24.92 -34.53
C ARG A 241 -22.99 25.10 -34.58
N ARG A 242 -23.69 24.98 -33.44
CA ARG A 242 -24.96 25.69 -33.16
C ARG A 242 -25.07 26.01 -31.66
N THR A 243 -25.02 27.30 -31.36
CA THR A 243 -25.66 27.95 -30.21
C THR A 243 -27.16 28.14 -30.52
N PRO A 244 -28.02 28.18 -29.49
CA PRO A 244 -28.74 29.43 -29.15
C PRO A 244 -28.77 29.62 -27.61
N ASP A 245 -28.43 30.76 -27.00
CA ASP A 245 -29.13 32.05 -26.91
C ASP A 245 -30.65 31.97 -26.61
N GLY A 246 -31.05 32.51 -25.45
CA GLY A 246 -32.37 33.14 -25.31
C GLY A 246 -33.27 32.73 -24.14
N MET A 247 -33.20 33.56 -23.09
CA MET A 247 -34.36 34.14 -22.37
C MET A 247 -35.11 33.38 -21.25
N SER A 248 -34.87 33.88 -20.03
CA SER A 248 -35.82 34.72 -19.25
C SER A 248 -36.62 34.14 -18.08
N GLN A 249 -36.68 35.03 -17.06
CA GLN A 249 -37.56 35.13 -15.89
C GLN A 249 -37.10 34.31 -14.67
N ASP A 250 -36.49 34.91 -13.63
CA ASP A 250 -36.94 36.02 -12.77
C ASP A 250 -38.21 35.67 -11.97
N ARG A 251 -38.08 35.79 -10.63
CA ARG A 251 -39.11 35.79 -9.58
C ARG A 251 -39.66 34.44 -9.11
N LYS A 252 -39.25 34.05 -7.90
CA LYS A 252 -40.21 34.06 -6.77
C LYS A 252 -39.50 34.12 -5.42
N ALA A 253 -39.61 35.28 -4.78
CA ALA A 253 -39.51 35.42 -3.35
C ALA A 253 -40.67 34.66 -2.68
N GLY A 254 -40.35 33.72 -1.78
CA GLY A 254 -41.23 33.27 -0.69
C GLY A 254 -40.52 33.62 0.60
N ARG A 255 -40.68 34.84 1.13
CA ARG A 255 -41.74 35.22 2.07
C ARG A 255 -41.85 34.26 3.25
N VAL A 256 -41.04 34.57 4.27
CA VAL A 256 -41.32 34.33 5.69
C VAL A 256 -42.65 35.02 6.04
N PRO A 257 -43.61 34.28 6.61
CA PRO A 257 -44.16 34.64 7.93
C PRO A 257 -44.48 33.35 8.74
N GLY A 258 -44.47 33.27 10.06
CA GLY A 258 -44.19 34.18 11.15
C GLY A 258 -44.45 33.37 12.43
N ASP A 259 -43.66 33.59 13.48
CA ASP A 259 -44.15 33.48 14.85
C ASP A 259 -45.12 34.67 15.08
N PRO A 260 -46.10 34.66 16.03
CA PRO A 260 -45.98 34.04 17.35
C PRO A 260 -47.29 33.58 18.05
N VAL A 261 -47.12 33.11 19.30
CA VAL A 261 -48.05 33.23 20.46
C VAL A 261 -49.18 32.20 20.64
N LEU A 262 -48.96 31.39 21.69
CA LEU A 262 -49.85 31.06 22.83
C LEU A 262 -51.36 30.87 22.58
N GLY A 263 -51.80 29.64 22.87
CA GLY A 263 -53.14 29.27 23.28
C GLY A 263 -53.09 27.95 24.02
#